data_AF-A0A928PKB4-F1
#
_entry.id   AF-A0A928PKB4-F1
#
_cell.length_a   1.000
_cell.length_b   1.000
_cell.length_c   1.000
_cell.angle_alpha   90.00
_cell.angle_beta   90.00
_cell.angle_gamma   90.00
#
_symmetry.space_group_name_H-M   'P 1'
#
loop_
_entity.id
_entity.type
_entity.pdbx_description
1 polymer ?
#
loop_
_entity_poly.entity_id
_entity_poly.type
_entity_poly.pdbx_seq_one_letter_code
_entity_poly.pdbx_strand_id
1 'polypeptide(L)'
;MTHVFIVDTKTFKYHLEYMFAGTGASCDAPFLEDFNYQNPKKKKDGVPATSEKNIVAMIADISRVRPNDKIVFYLQGNNGKGKFYGVFKAAGTPFYDSNYNNYLSSEMGKDLNLRIRIEPDEVYANGVSEHKALDLLDGINHPSEMCWSLIYRKLKGNRGCTMITDYEADKLINKIRNENSNTVLDGTAFSYNTNQDKIITINESSQYEGDTNSVSIKDRLLVKCHRGNAFETHLQAYIVQNCLEQPLCDILLIEQEKATWIGNEVSCGVGMQRIDVVTVQEDNRSVRINIIELKDEEPYDSIITYQLPWYIDWVKNYWCPLYTGKEITIYPIVIAKKTNDRNRERFHNLSNTLVY
;
A
#
# COMPACT_ATOMS: atom_id res chain seq x y z
N MET A 1 6.72 3.17 -8.39
CA MET A 1 6.50 3.29 -6.92
C MET A 1 7.35 2.28 -6.17
N THR A 2 7.46 2.42 -4.84
CA THR A 2 8.13 1.41 -3.98
C THR A 2 7.22 0.97 -2.84
N HIS A 3 7.17 -0.34 -2.60
CA HIS A 3 6.36 -0.95 -1.55
C HIS A 3 7.22 -1.80 -0.62
N VAL A 4 6.93 -1.73 0.68
CA VAL A 4 7.59 -2.50 1.72
C VAL A 4 6.68 -3.62 2.18
N PHE A 5 7.13 -4.87 1.99
CA PHE A 5 6.44 -6.07 2.47
C PHE A 5 7.03 -6.53 3.81
N ILE A 6 6.15 -6.82 4.76
CA ILE A 6 6.55 -7.27 6.10
C ILE A 6 6.66 -8.79 6.11
N VAL A 7 7.81 -9.29 6.50
CA VAL A 7 8.11 -10.72 6.56
C VAL A 7 8.74 -11.09 7.90
N ASP A 8 8.67 -12.37 8.24
CA ASP A 8 9.42 -12.94 9.36
C ASP A 8 10.48 -13.91 8.86
N THR A 9 11.30 -14.42 9.78
CA THR A 9 12.41 -15.32 9.45
C THR A 9 11.98 -16.62 8.78
N LYS A 10 10.73 -17.05 8.99
CA LYS A 10 10.18 -18.26 8.39
C LYS A 10 9.70 -17.99 6.96
N THR A 11 8.93 -16.93 6.77
CA THR A 11 8.29 -16.57 5.49
C THR A 11 9.25 -15.93 4.50
N PHE A 12 10.27 -15.18 4.96
CA PHE A 12 11.14 -14.43 4.06
C PHE A 12 11.87 -15.33 3.06
N LYS A 13 12.35 -16.50 3.52
CA LYS A 13 12.95 -17.52 2.66
C LYS A 13 12.06 -17.89 1.48
N TYR A 14 10.78 -18.16 1.74
CA TYR A 14 9.84 -18.64 0.71
C TYR A 14 9.43 -17.55 -0.28
N HIS A 15 9.35 -16.29 0.15
CA HIS A 15 9.15 -15.17 -0.78
C HIS A 15 10.26 -15.11 -1.83
N LEU A 16 11.52 -15.30 -1.40
CA LEU A 16 12.68 -15.28 -2.28
C LEU A 16 12.74 -16.53 -3.16
N GLU A 17 12.59 -17.72 -2.59
CA GLU A 17 12.75 -18.98 -3.34
C GLU A 17 11.66 -19.16 -4.40
N TYR A 18 10.43 -18.70 -4.12
CA TYR A 18 9.29 -18.84 -5.02
C TYR A 18 8.99 -17.56 -5.81
N MET A 19 9.77 -16.50 -5.65
CA MET A 19 9.63 -15.22 -6.37
C MET A 19 8.21 -14.63 -6.27
N PHE A 20 7.72 -14.46 -5.04
CA PHE A 20 6.52 -13.69 -4.76
C PHE A 20 6.70 -12.76 -3.55
N ALA A 21 5.87 -11.73 -3.45
CA ALA A 21 5.68 -10.92 -2.26
C ALA A 21 4.24 -11.12 -1.76
N GLY A 22 4.06 -11.43 -0.48
CA GLY A 22 2.77 -11.86 0.06
C GLY A 22 2.38 -11.14 1.34
N THR A 23 1.08 -10.91 1.48
CA THR A 23 0.43 -10.57 2.75
C THR A 23 -0.82 -11.43 2.88
N GLY A 24 -1.43 -11.48 4.06
CA GLY A 24 -2.64 -12.26 4.19
C GLY A 24 -3.38 -12.04 5.49
N ALA A 25 -4.67 -12.32 5.42
CA ALA A 25 -5.55 -12.29 6.57
C ALA A 25 -5.53 -13.64 7.29
N SER A 26 -5.98 -13.67 8.55
CA SER A 26 -6.11 -14.92 9.33
C SER A 26 -7.17 -15.90 8.80
N CYS A 27 -7.81 -15.58 7.67
CA CYS A 27 -8.87 -16.37 7.07
C CYS A 27 -8.99 -16.04 5.57
N ASP A 28 -9.69 -16.91 4.84
CA ASP A 28 -10.01 -16.72 3.43
C ASP A 28 -10.99 -15.58 3.16
N ALA A 29 -11.08 -15.22 1.88
CA ALA A 29 -11.94 -14.19 1.32
C ALA A 29 -13.06 -14.82 0.46
N PRO A 30 -14.02 -15.55 1.05
CA PRO A 30 -15.04 -16.29 0.29
C PRO A 30 -15.90 -15.39 -0.60
N PHE A 31 -15.94 -14.08 -0.31
CA PHE A 31 -16.67 -13.10 -1.11
C PHE A 31 -15.98 -12.75 -2.45
N LEU A 32 -14.73 -13.18 -2.67
CA LEU A 32 -14.07 -13.10 -3.97
C LEU A 32 -14.53 -14.20 -4.93
N GLU A 33 -14.93 -15.36 -4.39
CA GLU A 33 -15.46 -16.50 -5.16
C GLU A 33 -16.99 -16.43 -5.28
N ASP A 34 -17.67 -16.07 -4.18
CA ASP A 34 -19.11 -15.83 -4.13
C ASP A 34 -19.39 -14.37 -3.75
N PHE A 35 -19.58 -13.50 -4.74
CA PHE A 35 -19.91 -12.09 -4.48
C PHE A 35 -21.21 -11.91 -3.69
N ASN A 36 -22.12 -12.89 -3.69
CA ASN A 36 -23.35 -12.88 -2.91
C ASN A 36 -23.18 -13.34 -1.45
N TYR A 37 -21.97 -13.73 -1.05
CA TYR A 37 -21.62 -14.25 0.27
C TYR A 37 -22.33 -13.50 1.40
N GLN A 38 -23.06 -14.24 2.24
CA GLN A 38 -23.78 -13.68 3.37
C GLN A 38 -22.87 -13.70 4.59
N ASN A 39 -22.50 -12.52 5.08
CA ASN A 39 -21.67 -12.43 6.27
C ASN A 39 -22.42 -13.00 7.49
N PRO A 40 -21.94 -14.09 8.12
CA PRO A 40 -22.53 -14.58 9.34
C PRO A 40 -22.26 -13.62 10.51
N LYS A 41 -23.05 -13.75 11.57
CA LYS A 41 -22.85 -12.96 12.80
C LYS A 41 -21.65 -13.43 13.62
N LYS A 42 -21.29 -14.73 13.56
CA LYS A 42 -20.23 -15.33 14.37
C LYS A 42 -19.11 -15.85 13.48
N LYS A 43 -17.87 -15.66 13.92
CA LYS A 43 -16.65 -16.09 13.20
C LYS A 43 -16.58 -17.61 12.96
N LYS A 44 -17.17 -18.41 13.84
CA LYS A 44 -17.21 -19.88 13.69
C LYS A 44 -18.07 -20.35 12.50
N ASP A 45 -18.99 -19.51 12.02
CA ASP A 45 -19.93 -19.85 10.96
C ASP A 45 -19.45 -19.29 9.59
N GLY A 46 -18.29 -18.63 9.55
CA GLY A 46 -17.71 -17.99 8.36
C GLY A 46 -17.13 -16.60 8.66
N VAL A 47 -16.98 -15.76 7.63
CA VAL A 47 -16.33 -14.43 7.70
C VAL A 47 -17.35 -13.33 8.03
N PRO A 48 -17.36 -12.79 9.27
CA PRO A 48 -18.27 -11.70 9.63
C PRO A 48 -17.92 -10.40 8.89
N ALA A 49 -18.86 -9.46 8.84
CA ALA A 49 -18.69 -8.19 8.12
C ALA A 49 -17.43 -7.41 8.54
N THR A 50 -17.09 -7.40 9.83
CA THR A 50 -15.88 -6.76 10.35
C THR A 50 -14.60 -7.44 9.83
N SER A 51 -14.59 -8.77 9.73
CA SER A 51 -13.45 -9.51 9.18
C SER A 51 -13.33 -9.29 7.67
N GLU A 52 -14.45 -9.25 6.95
CA GLU A 52 -14.44 -8.86 5.54
C GLU A 52 -13.86 -7.46 5.35
N LYS A 53 -14.26 -6.47 6.16
CA LYS A 53 -13.70 -5.11 6.09
C LYS A 53 -12.17 -5.12 6.22
N ASN A 54 -11.63 -5.91 7.15
CA ASN A 54 -10.18 -6.04 7.32
C ASN A 54 -9.50 -6.70 6.11
N ILE A 55 -10.09 -7.77 5.57
CA ILE A 55 -9.56 -8.44 4.37
C ILE A 55 -9.57 -7.46 3.18
N VAL A 56 -10.66 -6.72 2.99
CA VAL A 56 -10.78 -5.75 1.89
C VAL A 56 -9.80 -4.60 2.04
N ALA A 57 -9.49 -4.15 3.26
CA ALA A 57 -8.42 -3.19 3.49
C ALA A 57 -7.04 -3.75 3.08
N MET A 58 -6.78 -5.04 3.32
CA MET A 58 -5.55 -5.70 2.84
C MET A 58 -5.55 -5.89 1.31
N ILE A 59 -6.72 -6.13 0.71
CA ILE A 59 -6.88 -6.14 -0.75
C ILE A 59 -6.55 -4.76 -1.31
N ALA A 60 -7.06 -3.66 -0.72
CA ALA A 60 -6.68 -2.32 -1.12
C ALA A 60 -5.16 -2.13 -1.00
N ASP A 61 -4.56 -2.62 0.09
CA ASP A 61 -3.14 -2.46 0.33
C ASP A 61 -2.25 -3.14 -0.72
N ILE A 62 -2.60 -4.35 -1.17
CA ILE A 62 -1.83 -5.01 -2.23
C ILE A 62 -2.20 -4.48 -3.62
N SER A 63 -3.46 -4.06 -3.80
CA SER A 63 -4.00 -3.65 -5.10
C SER A 63 -3.41 -2.36 -5.66
N ARG A 64 -2.65 -1.59 -4.87
CA ARG A 64 -1.92 -0.41 -5.36
C ARG A 64 -0.61 -0.77 -6.08
N VAL A 65 -0.10 -1.98 -5.89
CA VAL A 65 1.14 -2.41 -6.54
C VAL A 65 0.89 -2.57 -8.03
N ARG A 66 1.77 -2.02 -8.86
CA ARG A 66 1.74 -2.09 -10.32
C ARG A 66 2.94 -2.87 -10.84
N PRO A 67 2.86 -3.46 -12.06
CA PRO A 67 4.04 -4.01 -12.72
C PRO A 67 5.20 -3.01 -12.73
N ASN A 68 6.41 -3.50 -12.51
CA ASN A 68 7.66 -2.73 -12.38
C ASN A 68 7.80 -1.87 -11.11
N ASP A 69 6.83 -1.84 -10.21
CA ASP A 69 7.03 -1.22 -8.91
C ASP A 69 8.12 -1.94 -8.12
N LYS A 70 8.93 -1.17 -7.40
CA LYS A 70 9.98 -1.72 -6.54
C LYS A 70 9.38 -2.35 -5.28
N ILE A 71 9.97 -3.44 -4.85
CA ILE A 71 9.59 -4.19 -3.65
C ILE A 71 10.81 -4.34 -2.75
N VAL A 72 10.66 -3.90 -1.51
CA VAL A 72 11.64 -4.06 -0.43
C VAL A 72 11.01 -4.91 0.67
N PHE A 73 11.77 -5.82 1.27
CA PHE A 73 11.28 -6.62 2.39
C PHE A 73 11.76 -6.05 3.72
N TYR A 74 10.83 -5.83 4.65
CA TYR A 74 11.17 -5.57 6.04
C TYR A 74 11.03 -6.87 6.84
N LEU A 75 12.19 -7.45 7.19
CA LEU A 75 12.28 -8.60 8.07
C LEU A 75 12.11 -8.14 9.51
N GLN A 76 11.05 -8.63 10.16
CA GLN A 76 10.80 -8.39 11.57
C GLN A 76 11.86 -9.11 12.41
N GLY A 77 12.62 -8.34 13.18
CA GLY A 77 13.61 -8.89 14.10
C GLY A 77 13.00 -9.24 15.46
N ASN A 78 13.53 -10.30 16.09
CA ASN A 78 13.28 -10.54 17.51
C ASN A 78 13.95 -9.42 18.33
N ASN A 79 13.27 -8.91 19.36
CA ASN A 79 13.76 -7.84 20.25
C ASN A 79 14.08 -6.50 19.55
N GLY A 80 13.32 -6.13 18.51
CA GLY A 80 13.38 -4.78 17.91
C GLY A 80 14.52 -4.57 16.90
N LYS A 81 15.20 -5.63 16.45
CA LYS A 81 16.27 -5.54 15.44
C LYS A 81 15.76 -5.83 14.03
N GLY A 82 14.72 -5.13 13.58
CA GLY A 82 14.22 -5.26 12.21
C GLY A 82 15.25 -4.82 11.17
N LYS A 83 15.15 -5.36 9.96
CA LYS A 83 16.05 -5.02 8.84
C LYS A 83 15.28 -4.94 7.53
N PHE A 84 15.71 -4.04 6.65
CA PHE A 84 15.21 -3.91 5.29
C PHE A 84 16.17 -4.58 4.31
N TYR A 85 15.63 -5.42 3.42
CA TYR A 85 16.38 -6.26 2.50
C TYR A 85 15.88 -6.14 1.07
N GLY A 86 16.83 -6.26 0.14
CA GLY A 86 16.59 -6.43 -1.28
C GLY A 86 16.02 -5.20 -1.98
N VAL A 87 16.06 -5.26 -3.31
CA VAL A 87 15.26 -4.45 -4.22
C VAL A 87 14.82 -5.42 -5.32
N PHE A 88 13.52 -5.67 -5.39
CA PHE A 88 12.87 -6.51 -6.40
C PHE A 88 11.89 -5.65 -7.20
N LYS A 89 11.35 -6.19 -8.29
CA LYS A 89 10.27 -5.58 -9.05
C LYS A 89 9.03 -6.45 -9.05
N ALA A 90 7.86 -5.83 -9.04
CA ALA A 90 6.60 -6.51 -9.28
C ALA A 90 6.53 -7.04 -10.71
N ALA A 91 6.37 -8.36 -10.87
CA ALA A 91 6.31 -9.07 -12.13
C ALA A 91 4.87 -9.47 -12.49
N GLY A 92 3.93 -8.52 -12.41
CA GLY A 92 2.53 -8.73 -12.74
C GLY A 92 1.57 -7.96 -11.84
N THR A 93 0.34 -8.45 -11.76
CA THR A 93 -0.72 -7.87 -10.91
C THR A 93 -0.93 -8.72 -9.65
N PRO A 94 -1.42 -8.11 -8.56
CA PRO A 94 -1.83 -8.85 -7.36
C PRO A 94 -2.87 -9.92 -7.66
N PHE A 95 -2.82 -11.01 -6.91
CA PHE A 95 -3.71 -12.16 -7.03
C PHE A 95 -4.02 -12.79 -5.66
N TYR A 96 -5.08 -13.59 -5.64
CA TYR A 96 -5.58 -14.32 -4.49
C TYR A 96 -5.23 -15.80 -4.61
N ASP A 97 -4.54 -16.32 -3.59
CA ASP A 97 -4.19 -17.74 -3.46
C ASP A 97 -4.84 -18.28 -2.19
N SER A 98 -5.99 -18.95 -2.35
CA SER A 98 -6.84 -19.43 -1.25
C SER A 98 -6.08 -20.32 -0.27
N ASN A 99 -6.40 -20.24 1.02
CA ASN A 99 -5.74 -21.06 2.05
C ASN A 99 -6.08 -22.55 1.92
N TYR A 100 -7.21 -22.91 1.27
CA TYR A 100 -7.68 -24.29 1.18
C TYR A 100 -6.71 -25.22 0.44
N ASN A 101 -6.08 -24.73 -0.64
CA ASN A 101 -5.12 -25.49 -1.46
C ASN A 101 -3.72 -24.87 -1.45
N ASN A 102 -3.40 -24.06 -0.44
CA ASN A 102 -2.13 -23.35 -0.41
C ASN A 102 -0.97 -24.30 -0.10
N TYR A 103 -0.29 -24.75 -1.14
CA TYR A 103 0.80 -25.74 -1.05
C TYR A 103 2.00 -25.27 -0.22
N LEU A 104 2.09 -23.97 0.14
CA LEU A 104 3.14 -23.40 1.00
C LEU A 104 2.69 -23.12 2.44
N SER A 105 1.41 -23.35 2.79
CA SER A 105 0.88 -22.94 4.10
C SER A 105 1.59 -23.65 5.26
N SER A 106 1.89 -24.95 5.13
CA SER A 106 2.64 -25.72 6.14
C SER A 106 4.05 -25.16 6.36
N GLU A 107 4.75 -24.89 5.26
CA GLU A 107 6.13 -24.43 5.17
C GLU A 107 6.28 -23.04 5.75
N MET A 108 5.31 -22.15 5.49
CA MET A 108 5.30 -20.77 5.96
C MET A 108 4.72 -20.63 7.36
N GLY A 109 3.81 -21.50 7.77
CA GLY A 109 3.09 -21.43 9.05
C GLY A 109 2.24 -20.16 9.21
N LYS A 110 1.97 -19.46 8.11
CA LYS A 110 1.14 -18.27 8.02
C LYS A 110 0.45 -18.26 6.65
N ASP A 111 -0.79 -17.79 6.67
CA ASP A 111 -1.60 -17.64 5.47
C ASP A 111 -1.30 -16.30 4.81
N LEU A 112 -0.61 -16.37 3.67
CA LEU A 112 -0.29 -15.21 2.82
C LEU A 112 -1.12 -15.28 1.54
N ASN A 113 -2.43 -15.14 1.67
CA ASN A 113 -3.37 -15.38 0.57
C ASN A 113 -3.51 -14.23 -0.44
N LEU A 114 -2.88 -13.09 -0.20
CA LEU A 114 -2.80 -11.96 -1.14
C LEU A 114 -1.35 -11.82 -1.60
N ARG A 115 -1.09 -12.11 -2.87
CA ARG A 115 0.28 -12.21 -3.39
C ARG A 115 0.46 -11.40 -4.66
N ILE A 116 1.71 -11.15 -4.99
CA ILE A 116 2.15 -10.64 -6.29
C ILE A 116 3.43 -11.36 -6.69
N ARG A 117 3.58 -11.68 -7.98
CA ARG A 117 4.84 -12.22 -8.52
C ARG A 117 5.90 -11.13 -8.47
N ILE A 118 7.13 -11.51 -8.20
CA ILE A 118 8.26 -10.58 -8.22
C ILE A 118 9.39 -11.13 -9.08
N GLU A 119 10.29 -10.25 -9.48
CA GLU A 119 11.55 -10.60 -10.11
C GLU A 119 12.70 -9.79 -9.49
N PRO A 120 13.94 -10.29 -9.55
CA PRO A 120 15.11 -9.55 -9.06
C PRO A 120 15.30 -8.20 -9.77
N ASP A 121 15.72 -7.18 -9.00
CA ASP A 121 16.22 -5.91 -9.54
C ASP A 121 17.66 -5.70 -9.07
N GLU A 122 17.86 -4.94 -7.99
CA GLU A 122 19.16 -4.77 -7.35
C GLU A 122 19.17 -5.54 -6.01
N VAL A 123 19.40 -6.86 -6.08
CA VAL A 123 19.36 -7.72 -4.88
C VAL A 123 20.67 -7.65 -4.12
N TYR A 124 20.60 -7.35 -2.82
CA TYR A 124 21.76 -7.19 -1.94
C TYR A 124 21.78 -8.25 -0.84
N ALA A 125 22.98 -8.69 -0.45
CA ALA A 125 23.14 -9.73 0.58
C ALA A 125 22.74 -9.23 1.97
N ASN A 126 23.21 -8.06 2.37
CA ASN A 126 23.01 -7.51 3.72
C ASN A 126 21.81 -6.57 3.75
N GLY A 127 21.01 -6.66 4.81
CA GLY A 127 19.93 -5.73 5.07
C GLY A 127 20.37 -4.55 5.94
N VAL A 128 19.76 -3.39 5.74
CA VAL A 128 19.97 -2.21 6.60
C VAL A 128 19.09 -2.31 7.85
N SER A 129 19.65 -2.06 9.03
CA SER A 129 18.88 -2.10 10.27
C SER A 129 17.83 -0.99 10.34
N GLU A 130 16.75 -1.27 11.06
CA GLU A 130 15.69 -0.29 11.32
C GLU A 130 16.23 0.98 11.98
N HIS A 131 17.12 0.84 12.95
CA HIS A 131 17.79 1.97 13.59
C HIS A 131 18.52 2.86 12.56
N LYS A 132 19.29 2.26 11.64
CA LYS A 132 19.99 3.00 10.59
C LYS A 132 19.02 3.64 9.57
N ALA A 133 17.89 3.01 9.31
CA ALA A 133 16.92 3.45 8.32
C ALA A 133 15.97 4.53 8.84
N LEU A 134 15.50 4.43 10.09
CA LEU A 134 14.40 5.22 10.64
C LEU A 134 14.78 6.10 11.83
N ASP A 135 15.75 5.69 12.65
CA ASP A 135 16.05 6.37 13.93
C ASP A 135 17.24 7.35 13.81
N LEU A 136 18.23 7.04 12.97
CA LEU A 136 19.37 7.92 12.74
C LEU A 136 18.95 9.18 11.96
N LEU A 137 19.18 10.33 12.60
CA LEU A 137 18.86 11.67 12.06
C LEU A 137 20.01 12.30 11.27
N ASP A 138 21.10 11.58 11.05
CA ASP A 138 22.26 12.09 10.31
C ASP A 138 21.83 12.55 8.90
N GLY A 139 22.10 13.82 8.61
CA GLY A 139 21.74 14.45 7.32
C GLY A 139 20.27 14.83 7.17
N ILE A 140 19.47 14.79 8.25
CA ILE A 140 18.08 15.26 8.27
C ILE A 140 18.05 16.71 8.75
N ASN A 141 17.62 17.62 7.88
CA ASN A 141 17.54 19.06 8.13
C ASN A 141 16.09 19.54 8.33
N HIS A 142 15.10 18.76 7.89
CA HIS A 142 13.69 19.09 8.04
C HIS A 142 12.85 17.85 8.37
N PRO A 143 11.78 17.94 9.20
CA PRO A 143 10.94 16.80 9.52
C PRO A 143 10.35 16.06 8.32
N SER A 144 10.09 16.74 7.19
CA SER A 144 9.61 16.10 5.96
C SER A 144 10.55 15.01 5.42
N GLU A 145 11.84 15.09 5.73
CA GLU A 145 12.87 14.17 5.25
C GLU A 145 12.93 12.85 6.05
N MET A 146 12.09 12.71 7.08
CA MET A 146 11.93 11.47 7.83
C MET A 146 11.10 10.45 7.02
N CYS A 147 11.32 9.16 7.28
CA CYS A 147 10.52 8.08 6.67
C CYS A 147 9.18 7.88 7.40
N TRP A 148 8.33 8.91 7.37
CA TRP A 148 7.03 8.94 8.05
C TRP A 148 6.13 7.76 7.71
N SER A 149 6.08 7.32 6.45
CA SER A 149 5.26 6.18 6.05
C SER A 149 5.60 4.91 6.85
N LEU A 150 6.91 4.68 7.08
CA LEU A 150 7.41 3.53 7.85
C LEU A 150 7.30 3.75 9.37
N ILE A 151 7.51 4.97 9.85
CA ILE A 151 7.35 5.34 11.26
C ILE A 151 5.90 5.15 11.69
N TYR A 152 4.93 5.67 10.94
CA TYR A 152 3.51 5.50 11.23
C TYR A 152 3.09 4.03 11.19
N ARG A 153 3.60 3.27 10.21
CA ARG A 153 3.38 1.82 10.16
C ARG A 153 3.90 1.11 11.41
N LYS A 154 5.07 1.49 11.93
CA LYS A 154 5.61 0.90 13.18
C LYS A 154 4.76 1.25 14.40
N LEU A 155 4.29 2.51 14.50
CA LEU A 155 3.46 2.96 15.63
C LEU A 155 2.08 2.31 15.67
N LYS A 156 1.50 1.98 14.51
CA LYS A 156 0.16 1.37 14.43
C LYS A 156 0.17 -0.15 14.31
N GLY A 157 1.25 -0.74 13.81
CA GLY A 157 1.29 -2.14 13.40
C GLY A 157 0.27 -2.43 12.27
N ASN A 158 0.10 -3.71 11.94
CA ASN A 158 -1.06 -4.25 11.20
C ASN A 158 -1.10 -4.15 9.66
N ARG A 159 -0.13 -3.55 8.97
CA ARG A 159 -0.05 -3.64 7.49
C ARG A 159 1.11 -4.51 7.04
N GLY A 160 0.80 -5.52 6.22
CA GLY A 160 1.79 -6.41 5.62
C GLY A 160 2.38 -5.90 4.30
N CYS A 161 1.75 -4.90 3.69
CA CYS A 161 2.26 -4.15 2.53
C CYS A 161 2.10 -2.66 2.83
N THR A 162 3.16 -1.86 2.71
CA THR A 162 3.15 -0.41 2.96
C THR A 162 3.81 0.33 1.80
N MET A 163 3.12 1.29 1.21
CA MET A 163 3.72 2.24 0.28
C MET A 163 4.65 3.20 1.01
N ILE A 164 5.69 3.66 0.34
CA ILE A 164 6.56 4.75 0.79
C ILE A 164 6.69 5.76 -0.35
N THR A 165 6.92 7.04 -0.05
CA THR A 165 7.12 8.06 -1.09
C THR A 165 8.41 7.79 -1.87
N ASP A 166 8.55 8.36 -3.07
CA ASP A 166 9.77 8.16 -3.87
C ASP A 166 11.03 8.69 -3.14
N TYR A 167 10.89 9.79 -2.39
CA TYR A 167 11.95 10.30 -1.51
C TYR A 167 12.36 9.28 -0.43
N GLU A 168 11.38 8.69 0.26
CA GLU A 168 11.63 7.67 1.29
C GLU A 168 12.27 6.41 0.69
N ALA A 169 11.82 6.01 -0.51
CA ALA A 169 12.35 4.89 -1.25
C ALA A 169 13.82 5.09 -1.63
N ASP A 170 14.16 6.22 -2.23
CA ASP A 170 15.52 6.54 -2.62
C ASP A 170 16.45 6.56 -1.41
N LYS A 171 16.01 7.17 -0.31
CA LYS A 171 16.76 7.19 0.95
C LYS A 171 16.99 5.78 1.51
N LEU A 172 15.96 4.94 1.53
CA LEU A 172 16.05 3.56 2.03
C LEU A 172 16.94 2.69 1.16
N ILE A 173 16.74 2.71 -0.16
CA ILE A 173 17.49 1.92 -1.13
C ILE A 173 18.96 2.34 -1.13
N ASN A 174 19.26 3.65 -1.05
CA ASN A 174 20.64 4.12 -0.95
C ASN A 174 21.33 3.65 0.34
N LYS A 175 20.60 3.55 1.46
CA LYS A 175 21.15 2.95 2.68
C LYS A 175 21.44 1.45 2.51
N ILE A 176 20.57 0.70 1.81
CA ILE A 176 20.82 -0.72 1.48
C ILE A 176 22.05 -0.86 0.59
N ARG A 177 22.15 -0.05 -0.48
CA ARG A 177 23.31 0.02 -1.37
C ARG A 177 24.61 0.25 -0.59
N ASN A 178 24.63 1.26 0.27
CA ASN A 178 25.80 1.62 1.07
C ASN A 178 26.20 0.51 2.06
N GLU A 179 25.22 -0.16 2.69
CA GLU A 179 25.48 -1.31 3.60
C GLU A 179 26.18 -2.47 2.87
N ASN A 180 26.05 -2.53 1.55
CA ASN A 180 26.63 -3.57 0.69
C ASN A 180 27.79 -3.06 -0.18
N SER A 181 28.30 -1.85 0.08
CA SER A 181 29.34 -1.22 -0.75
C SER A 181 28.98 -1.16 -2.24
N ASN A 182 27.69 -1.03 -2.55
CA ASN A 182 27.10 -1.08 -3.90
C ASN A 182 27.26 -2.44 -4.63
N THR A 183 27.65 -3.50 -3.93
CA THR A 183 27.79 -4.84 -4.52
C THR A 183 26.46 -5.58 -4.50
N VAL A 184 25.86 -5.75 -5.69
CA VAL A 184 24.70 -6.62 -5.92
C VAL A 184 25.12 -8.10 -5.94
N LEU A 185 24.19 -8.97 -5.59
CA LEU A 185 24.34 -10.41 -5.77
C LEU A 185 24.09 -10.78 -7.24
N ASP A 186 24.96 -11.63 -7.79
CA ASP A 186 24.76 -12.20 -9.11
C ASP A 186 23.72 -13.34 -9.07
N GLY A 187 22.92 -13.47 -10.13
CA GLY A 187 21.96 -14.55 -10.34
C GLY A 187 20.50 -14.09 -10.35
N THR A 188 19.60 -15.04 -10.60
CA THR A 188 18.15 -14.80 -10.71
C THR A 188 17.34 -15.54 -9.64
N ALA A 189 17.98 -16.33 -8.79
CA ALA A 189 17.35 -17.14 -7.76
C ALA A 189 18.02 -16.91 -6.41
N PHE A 190 17.20 -16.71 -5.37
CA PHE A 190 17.66 -16.27 -4.06
C PHE A 190 16.99 -17.05 -2.93
N SER A 191 17.68 -17.12 -1.79
CA SER A 191 17.14 -17.64 -0.53
C SER A 191 17.62 -16.78 0.64
N TYR A 192 17.06 -17.01 1.83
CA TYR A 192 17.45 -16.33 3.06
C TYR A 192 18.21 -17.27 4.00
N ASN A 193 19.47 -16.95 4.28
CA ASN A 193 20.28 -17.67 5.26
C ASN A 193 20.08 -17.06 6.65
N THR A 194 19.27 -17.71 7.47
CA THR A 194 18.96 -17.26 8.85
C THR A 194 20.17 -17.26 9.79
N ASN A 195 21.18 -18.10 9.54
CA ASN A 195 22.39 -18.15 10.36
C ASN A 195 23.33 -16.98 10.07
N GLN A 196 23.35 -16.51 8.83
CA GLN A 196 24.19 -15.39 8.39
C GLN A 196 23.46 -14.05 8.36
N ASP A 197 22.12 -14.06 8.46
CA ASP A 197 21.26 -12.90 8.35
C ASP A 197 21.41 -12.19 6.99
N LYS A 198 21.50 -13.00 5.92
CA LYS A 198 21.80 -12.55 4.54
C LYS A 198 20.91 -13.21 3.50
N ILE A 199 20.64 -12.48 2.44
CA ILE A 199 20.21 -13.07 1.16
C ILE A 199 21.43 -13.77 0.54
N ILE A 200 21.20 -14.95 -0.02
CA ILE A 200 22.19 -15.74 -0.77
C ILE A 200 21.64 -16.11 -2.14
N THR A 201 22.52 -16.21 -3.13
CA THR A 201 22.19 -16.79 -4.44
C THR A 201 22.06 -18.31 -4.32
N ILE A 202 21.08 -18.88 -5.00
CA ILE A 202 20.90 -20.33 -5.19
C ILE A 202 20.85 -20.66 -6.69
N ASN A 203 20.94 -21.94 -7.05
CA ASN A 203 21.04 -22.34 -8.45
C ASN A 203 19.75 -22.07 -9.25
N GLU A 204 18.60 -22.40 -8.67
CA GLU A 204 17.30 -22.32 -9.34
C GLU A 204 16.23 -21.83 -8.36
N SER A 205 15.29 -21.04 -8.87
CA SER A 205 14.09 -20.64 -8.14
C SER A 205 13.07 -21.77 -8.17
N SER A 206 12.34 -21.94 -7.07
CA SER A 206 11.20 -22.84 -7.02
C SER A 206 10.07 -22.34 -7.91
N GLN A 207 9.41 -23.26 -8.61
CA GLN A 207 8.21 -22.94 -9.37
C GLN A 207 7.06 -22.60 -8.42
N TYR A 208 6.31 -21.57 -8.77
CA TYR A 208 5.10 -21.21 -8.05
C TYR A 208 3.89 -21.94 -8.63
N GLU A 209 3.24 -22.77 -7.82
CA GLU A 209 2.14 -23.66 -8.24
C GLU A 209 0.79 -23.29 -7.61
N GLY A 210 0.73 -22.18 -6.87
CA GLY A 210 -0.48 -21.72 -6.19
C GLY A 210 -1.47 -21.07 -7.15
N ASP A 211 -2.69 -20.86 -6.66
CA ASP A 211 -3.73 -20.21 -7.44
C ASP A 211 -3.39 -18.73 -7.69
N THR A 212 -3.86 -18.22 -8.82
CA THR A 212 -3.65 -16.82 -9.26
C THR A 212 -4.97 -16.10 -9.51
N ASN A 213 -5.97 -16.39 -8.68
CA ASN A 213 -7.31 -15.85 -8.81
C ASN A 213 -7.34 -14.32 -8.66
N SER A 214 -8.34 -13.67 -9.26
CA SER A 214 -8.45 -12.21 -9.19
C SER A 214 -8.75 -11.71 -7.78
N VAL A 215 -8.15 -10.59 -7.39
CA VAL A 215 -8.50 -9.83 -6.17
C VAL A 215 -9.54 -8.74 -6.41
N SER A 216 -10.18 -8.70 -7.59
CA SER A 216 -11.14 -7.67 -7.96
C SER A 216 -12.29 -7.57 -6.95
N ILE A 217 -12.52 -6.36 -6.43
CA ILE A 217 -13.58 -6.13 -5.43
C ILE A 217 -14.91 -5.66 -6.05
N LYS A 218 -14.93 -5.40 -7.36
CA LYS A 218 -16.03 -4.71 -8.06
C LYS A 218 -17.40 -5.32 -7.79
N ASP A 219 -17.54 -6.64 -7.99
CA ASP A 219 -18.85 -7.29 -7.85
C ASP A 219 -19.31 -7.30 -6.39
N ARG A 220 -18.39 -7.50 -5.45
CA ARG A 220 -18.69 -7.45 -4.02
C ARG A 220 -19.10 -6.04 -3.57
N LEU A 221 -18.42 -4.99 -4.08
CA LEU A 221 -18.79 -3.59 -3.87
C LEU A 221 -20.24 -3.33 -4.33
N LEU A 222 -20.60 -3.76 -5.54
CA LEU A 222 -21.95 -3.58 -6.07
C LEU A 222 -23.01 -4.29 -5.22
N VAL A 223 -22.74 -5.52 -4.78
CA VAL A 223 -23.63 -6.26 -3.87
C VAL A 223 -23.86 -5.51 -2.56
N LYS A 224 -22.79 -5.03 -1.93
CA LYS A 224 -22.86 -4.26 -0.67
C LYS A 224 -23.69 -2.98 -0.87
N CYS A 225 -23.46 -2.26 -1.97
CA CYS A 225 -24.21 -1.07 -2.33
C CYS A 225 -25.71 -1.37 -2.53
N HIS A 226 -26.06 -2.39 -3.32
CA HIS A 226 -27.46 -2.77 -3.57
C HIS A 226 -28.20 -3.23 -2.31
N ARG A 227 -27.50 -3.85 -1.36
CA ARG A 227 -28.06 -4.27 -0.07
C ARG A 227 -28.14 -3.14 0.97
N GLY A 228 -27.70 -1.93 0.64
CA GLY A 228 -27.65 -0.81 1.57
C GLY A 228 -26.69 -1.05 2.75
N ASN A 229 -25.67 -1.90 2.56
CA ASN A 229 -24.64 -2.13 3.58
C ASN A 229 -23.55 -1.05 3.50
N ALA A 230 -22.75 -0.90 4.55
CA ALA A 230 -21.54 -0.10 4.50
C ALA A 230 -20.56 -0.70 3.47
N PHE A 231 -19.97 0.16 2.63
CA PHE A 231 -19.10 -0.22 1.53
C PHE A 231 -17.92 0.73 1.32
N GLU A 232 -17.67 1.71 2.20
CA GLU A 232 -16.56 2.69 2.05
C GLU A 232 -15.20 2.00 1.83
N THR A 233 -14.89 0.94 2.58
CA THR A 233 -13.63 0.18 2.41
C THR A 233 -13.56 -0.57 1.07
N HIS A 234 -14.70 -1.06 0.58
CA HIS A 234 -14.79 -1.69 -0.75
C HIS A 234 -14.63 -0.64 -1.85
N LEU A 235 -15.16 0.57 -1.65
CA LEU A 235 -14.97 1.69 -2.56
C LEU A 235 -13.48 2.09 -2.60
N GLN A 236 -12.80 2.18 -1.46
CA GLN A 236 -11.36 2.45 -1.41
C GLN A 236 -10.55 1.40 -2.20
N ALA A 237 -10.82 0.11 -1.96
CA ALA A 237 -10.18 -0.98 -2.70
C ALA A 237 -10.45 -0.87 -4.21
N TYR A 238 -11.68 -0.55 -4.62
CA TYR A 238 -12.05 -0.38 -6.03
C TYR A 238 -11.33 0.81 -6.68
N ILE A 239 -11.28 1.96 -6.00
CA ILE A 239 -10.57 3.15 -6.48
C ILE A 239 -9.10 2.81 -6.67
N VAL A 240 -8.44 2.20 -5.68
CA VAL A 240 -7.03 1.83 -5.79
C VAL A 240 -6.76 0.84 -6.92
N GLN A 241 -7.69 -0.10 -7.18
CA GLN A 241 -7.58 -1.05 -8.30
C GLN A 241 -7.68 -0.38 -9.68
N ASN A 242 -8.43 0.72 -9.80
CA ASN A 242 -8.90 1.23 -11.09
C ASN A 242 -8.65 2.74 -11.32
N CYS A 243 -7.99 3.47 -10.40
CA CYS A 243 -7.87 4.93 -10.49
C CYS A 243 -7.09 5.46 -11.70
N LEU A 244 -6.29 4.60 -12.35
CA LEU A 244 -5.57 4.95 -13.58
C LEU A 244 -6.39 4.69 -14.85
N GLU A 245 -7.51 3.97 -14.73
CA GLU A 245 -8.35 3.56 -15.85
C GLU A 245 -9.56 4.47 -16.02
N GLN A 246 -10.05 4.60 -17.25
CA GLN A 246 -11.29 5.33 -17.51
C GLN A 246 -12.52 4.60 -16.93
N PRO A 247 -13.52 5.34 -16.41
CA PRO A 247 -13.61 6.80 -16.36
C PRO A 247 -12.99 7.42 -15.08
N LEU A 248 -12.38 6.63 -14.21
CA LEU A 248 -11.91 7.11 -12.90
C LEU A 248 -10.75 8.08 -13.00
N CYS A 249 -9.80 7.85 -13.90
CA CYS A 249 -8.68 8.77 -14.09
C CYS A 249 -9.14 10.18 -14.47
N ASP A 250 -10.16 10.31 -15.33
CA ASP A 250 -10.74 11.60 -15.70
C ASP A 250 -11.44 12.28 -14.51
N ILE A 251 -12.22 11.52 -13.73
CA ILE A 251 -12.93 12.01 -12.54
C ILE A 251 -11.94 12.46 -11.46
N LEU A 252 -10.85 11.72 -11.30
CA LEU A 252 -9.83 11.96 -10.28
C LEU A 252 -8.71 12.91 -10.75
N LEU A 253 -8.80 13.42 -11.98
CA LEU A 253 -7.79 14.30 -12.58
C LEU A 253 -6.39 13.66 -12.61
N ILE A 254 -6.32 12.38 -12.97
CA ILE A 254 -5.09 11.59 -13.05
C ILE A 254 -4.65 11.41 -14.50
N GLU A 255 -3.51 12.00 -14.84
CA GLU A 255 -2.79 11.75 -16.08
C GLU A 255 -1.93 10.49 -15.90
N GLN A 256 -2.38 9.35 -16.44
CA GLN A 256 -1.75 8.04 -16.22
C GLN A 256 -0.23 8.03 -16.47
N GLU A 257 0.22 8.65 -17.55
CA GLU A 257 1.64 8.71 -17.94
C GLU A 257 2.51 9.52 -16.96
N LYS A 258 1.90 10.34 -16.11
CA LYS A 258 2.59 11.16 -15.11
C LYS A 258 2.40 10.64 -13.69
N ALA A 259 1.56 9.62 -13.48
CA ALA A 259 1.27 9.09 -12.15
C ALA A 259 2.51 8.38 -11.58
N THR A 260 3.17 9.01 -10.62
CA THR A 260 4.38 8.48 -9.98
C THR A 260 4.07 7.72 -8.70
N TRP A 261 2.96 8.04 -8.03
CA TRP A 261 2.64 7.47 -6.73
C TRP A 261 1.14 7.31 -6.45
N ILE A 262 0.77 6.19 -5.81
CA ILE A 262 -0.59 5.89 -5.33
C ILE A 262 -0.48 5.28 -3.93
N GLY A 263 -1.29 5.78 -3.00
CA GLY A 263 -1.41 5.20 -1.68
C GLY A 263 -2.82 5.32 -1.13
N ASN A 264 -3.26 4.30 -0.41
CA ASN A 264 -4.45 4.32 0.41
C ASN A 264 -4.11 4.47 1.89
N GLU A 265 -5.04 5.05 2.66
CA GLU A 265 -4.94 5.15 4.11
C GLU A 265 -3.62 5.80 4.57
N VAL A 266 -3.28 6.90 3.91
CA VAL A 266 -2.03 7.65 4.11
C VAL A 266 -2.13 8.37 5.44
N SER A 267 -1.25 8.02 6.37
CA SER A 267 -1.28 8.61 7.71
C SER A 267 -0.91 10.09 7.67
N CYS A 268 -1.70 10.92 8.34
CA CYS A 268 -1.45 12.35 8.48
C CYS A 268 -1.65 12.82 9.93
N GLY A 269 -0.69 13.60 10.42
CA GLY A 269 -0.69 14.19 11.75
C GLY A 269 -0.37 13.21 12.89
N VAL A 270 -0.07 13.77 14.07
CA VAL A 270 0.25 13.00 15.29
C VAL A 270 -0.98 12.33 15.91
N GLY A 271 -2.18 12.85 15.63
CA GLY A 271 -3.46 12.22 15.97
C GLY A 271 -3.79 11.00 15.11
N MET A 272 -2.93 10.67 14.14
CA MET A 272 -3.04 9.50 13.28
C MET A 272 -4.34 9.45 12.47
N GLN A 273 -4.76 10.61 11.95
CA GLN A 273 -5.77 10.67 10.90
C GLN A 273 -5.22 10.00 9.63
N ARG A 274 -6.11 9.59 8.72
CA ARG A 274 -5.71 8.91 7.48
C ARG A 274 -6.50 9.46 6.31
N ILE A 275 -5.78 9.79 5.25
CA ILE A 275 -6.35 10.17 3.98
C ILE A 275 -6.71 8.86 3.26
N ASP A 276 -7.94 8.73 2.78
CA ASP A 276 -8.42 7.47 2.19
C ASP A 276 -7.59 7.04 0.98
N VAL A 277 -7.37 7.95 0.03
CA VAL A 277 -6.48 7.73 -1.12
C VAL A 277 -5.72 9.02 -1.43
N VAL A 278 -4.44 8.89 -1.80
CA VAL A 278 -3.63 9.98 -2.34
C VAL A 278 -2.96 9.51 -3.62
N THR A 279 -2.90 10.38 -4.62
CA THR A 279 -2.12 10.15 -5.85
C THR A 279 -1.19 11.32 -6.10
N VAL A 280 0.02 11.04 -6.56
CA VAL A 280 0.98 12.04 -7.02
C VAL A 280 1.23 11.85 -8.51
N GLN A 281 1.17 12.96 -9.23
CA GLN A 281 1.59 13.05 -10.62
C GLN A 281 2.69 14.08 -10.71
N GLU A 282 3.74 13.80 -11.47
CA GLU A 282 4.93 14.63 -11.49
C GLU A 282 5.49 14.75 -12.91
N ASP A 283 5.87 15.97 -13.29
CA ASP A 283 6.70 16.24 -14.44
C ASP A 283 7.91 17.10 -14.05
N ASN A 284 8.67 17.58 -15.03
CA ASN A 284 9.89 18.35 -14.77
C ASN A 284 9.65 19.70 -14.09
N ARG A 285 8.43 20.27 -14.19
CA ARG A 285 8.12 21.61 -13.69
C ARG A 285 7.09 21.62 -12.57
N SER A 286 6.23 20.60 -12.52
CA SER A 286 5.08 20.60 -11.63
C SER A 286 4.83 19.25 -10.96
N VAL A 287 4.15 19.32 -9.82
CA VAL A 287 3.68 18.18 -9.04
C VAL A 287 2.21 18.40 -8.73
N ARG A 288 1.37 17.42 -9.06
CA ARG A 288 -0.04 17.39 -8.69
C ARG A 288 -0.25 16.35 -7.60
N ILE A 289 -0.82 16.74 -6.48
CA ILE A 289 -1.17 15.85 -5.36
C ILE A 289 -2.67 15.84 -5.19
N ASN A 290 -3.32 14.71 -5.46
CA ASN A 290 -4.75 14.56 -5.21
C ASN A 290 -4.95 13.97 -3.82
N ILE A 291 -5.71 14.65 -2.97
CA ILE A 291 -6.15 14.18 -1.65
C ILE A 291 -7.59 13.73 -1.81
N ILE A 292 -7.83 12.41 -1.80
CA ILE A 292 -9.13 11.83 -2.11
C ILE A 292 -9.73 11.26 -0.84
N GLU A 293 -10.86 11.83 -0.42
CA GLU A 293 -11.70 11.34 0.69
C GLU A 293 -12.91 10.60 0.12
N LEU A 294 -13.24 9.45 0.71
CA LEU A 294 -14.30 8.56 0.26
C LEU A 294 -15.39 8.47 1.32
N LYS A 295 -16.66 8.48 0.87
CA LYS A 295 -17.82 8.25 1.74
C LYS A 295 -18.80 7.32 1.04
N ASP A 296 -19.32 6.34 1.77
CA ASP A 296 -20.45 5.51 1.31
C ASP A 296 -21.82 6.12 1.66
N GLU A 297 -21.82 7.36 2.16
CA GLU A 297 -22.97 8.18 2.49
C GLU A 297 -22.88 9.58 1.85
N GLU A 298 -23.87 10.43 2.11
CA GLU A 298 -23.85 11.82 1.61
C GLU A 298 -22.78 12.65 2.35
N PRO A 299 -22.05 13.55 1.67
CA PRO A 299 -20.93 14.28 2.26
C PRO A 299 -21.40 15.31 3.29
N TYR A 300 -20.70 15.44 4.42
CA TYR A 300 -21.06 16.34 5.53
C TYR A 300 -20.03 17.48 5.72
N ASP A 301 -20.47 18.59 6.32
CA ASP A 301 -19.71 19.86 6.37
C ASP A 301 -18.32 19.77 7.01
N SER A 302 -18.11 18.86 7.96
CA SER A 302 -16.79 18.69 8.61
C SER A 302 -15.72 18.15 7.66
N ILE A 303 -16.09 17.55 6.51
CA ILE A 303 -15.14 17.17 5.47
C ILE A 303 -14.42 18.42 4.94
N ILE A 304 -15.17 19.48 4.60
CA ILE A 304 -14.62 20.72 4.05
C ILE A 304 -14.04 21.63 5.13
N THR A 305 -14.71 21.72 6.28
CA THR A 305 -14.36 22.71 7.31
C THR A 305 -13.24 22.26 8.24
N TYR A 306 -12.92 20.97 8.28
CA TYR A 306 -11.91 20.41 9.18
C TYR A 306 -11.02 19.37 8.52
N GLN A 307 -11.60 18.32 7.92
CA GLN A 307 -10.85 17.15 7.48
C GLN A 307 -9.89 17.46 6.32
N LEU A 308 -10.40 18.01 5.21
CA LEU A 308 -9.57 18.38 4.05
C LEU A 308 -8.56 19.48 4.38
N PRO A 309 -8.89 20.58 5.08
CA PRO A 309 -7.90 21.55 5.52
C PRO A 309 -6.75 20.93 6.31
N TRP A 310 -7.05 19.99 7.22
CA TRP A 310 -6.03 19.27 7.98
C TRP A 310 -5.12 18.43 7.08
N TYR A 311 -5.70 17.70 6.12
CA TYR A 311 -4.94 16.89 5.17
C TYR A 311 -4.04 17.75 4.29
N ILE A 312 -4.57 18.87 3.80
CA ILE A 312 -3.85 19.83 2.98
C ILE A 312 -2.68 20.44 3.77
N ASP A 313 -2.91 20.87 5.01
CA ASP A 313 -1.85 21.41 5.86
C ASP A 313 -0.76 20.36 6.12
N TRP A 314 -1.14 19.10 6.35
CA TRP A 314 -0.15 18.04 6.53
C TRP A 314 0.67 17.82 5.25
N VAL A 315 0.05 17.70 4.08
CA VAL A 315 0.75 17.55 2.79
C VAL A 315 1.66 18.76 2.53
N LYS A 316 1.19 19.98 2.80
CA LYS A 316 1.99 21.20 2.68
C LYS A 316 3.24 21.21 3.54
N ASN A 317 3.16 20.69 4.77
CA ASN A 317 4.28 20.73 5.69
C ASN A 317 5.24 19.54 5.53
N TYR A 318 4.74 18.38 5.10
CA TYR A 318 5.51 17.13 5.09
C TYR A 318 5.89 16.62 3.72
N TRP A 319 5.13 16.95 2.66
CA TRP A 319 5.38 16.46 1.31
C TRP A 319 5.82 17.55 0.35
N CYS A 320 5.20 18.74 0.38
CA CYS A 320 5.62 19.84 -0.50
C CYS A 320 7.11 20.19 -0.40
N PRO A 321 7.77 20.18 0.78
CA PRO A 321 9.20 20.44 0.87
C PRO A 321 10.08 19.43 0.11
N LEU A 322 9.56 18.23 -0.18
CA LEU A 322 10.30 17.19 -0.91
C LEU A 322 10.42 17.48 -2.40
N TYR A 323 9.58 18.37 -2.95
CA TYR A 323 9.53 18.70 -4.38
C TYR A 323 10.14 20.08 -4.66
N THR A 324 11.40 20.26 -4.27
CA THR A 324 12.11 21.55 -4.43
C THR A 324 12.19 21.98 -5.91
N GLY A 325 11.86 23.23 -6.18
CA GLY A 325 11.96 23.83 -7.52
C GLY A 325 10.82 23.49 -8.47
N LYS A 326 9.76 22.81 -7.99
CA LYS A 326 8.56 22.50 -8.77
C LYS A 326 7.36 23.31 -8.28
N GLU A 327 6.47 23.64 -9.19
CA GLU A 327 5.14 24.17 -8.87
C GLU A 327 4.27 23.03 -8.34
N ILE A 328 3.67 23.20 -7.16
CA ILE A 328 2.89 22.15 -6.52
C ILE A 328 1.43 22.56 -6.48
N THR A 329 0.54 21.72 -7.01
CA THR A 329 -0.90 21.89 -6.93
C THR A 329 -1.51 20.76 -6.12
N ILE A 330 -2.30 21.09 -5.11
CA ILE A 330 -3.02 20.11 -4.28
C ILE A 330 -4.50 20.15 -4.66
N TYR A 331 -5.05 19.01 -5.11
CA TYR A 331 -6.47 18.86 -5.41
C TYR A 331 -7.17 18.05 -4.32
N PRO A 332 -7.97 18.67 -3.44
CA PRO A 332 -8.87 17.94 -2.58
C PRO A 332 -10.07 17.42 -3.40
N ILE A 333 -10.34 16.12 -3.30
CA ILE A 333 -11.42 15.43 -4.02
C ILE A 333 -12.26 14.65 -3.00
N VAL A 334 -13.58 14.71 -3.13
CA VAL A 334 -14.51 13.93 -2.31
C VAL A 334 -15.37 13.07 -3.23
N ILE A 335 -15.31 11.76 -3.05
CA ILE A 335 -16.25 10.82 -3.69
C ILE A 335 -17.23 10.36 -2.63
N ALA A 336 -18.51 10.72 -2.82
CA ALA A 336 -19.58 10.42 -1.88
C ALA A 336 -20.87 10.08 -2.62
N LYS A 337 -21.89 9.60 -1.89
CA LYS A 337 -23.24 9.52 -2.47
C LYS A 337 -23.73 10.92 -2.83
N LYS A 338 -24.38 11.03 -3.98
CA LYS A 338 -25.01 12.29 -4.42
C LYS A 338 -25.97 12.79 -3.34
N THR A 339 -25.86 14.07 -3.00
CA THR A 339 -26.83 14.76 -2.15
C THR A 339 -27.75 15.62 -3.00
N ASN A 340 -29.02 15.69 -2.60
CA ASN A 340 -30.01 16.61 -3.18
C ASN A 340 -30.31 17.79 -2.23
N ASP A 341 -29.57 17.90 -1.12
CA ASP A 341 -29.74 18.99 -0.16
C ASP A 341 -29.16 20.29 -0.73
N ARG A 342 -30.02 21.30 -0.95
CA ARG A 342 -29.62 22.62 -1.44
C ARG A 342 -28.68 23.36 -0.49
N ASN A 343 -28.71 23.05 0.82
CA ASN A 343 -27.71 23.59 1.75
C ASN A 343 -26.31 23.00 1.49
N ARG A 344 -26.24 21.80 0.89
CA ARG A 344 -25.00 21.14 0.46
C ARG A 344 -24.59 21.48 -0.98
N GLU A 345 -25.36 22.25 -1.76
CA GLU A 345 -24.80 22.94 -2.94
C GLU A 345 -23.66 23.89 -2.52
N ARG A 346 -23.73 24.41 -1.28
CA ARG A 346 -22.62 25.14 -0.64
C ARG A 346 -21.36 24.29 -0.51
N PHE A 347 -21.48 22.96 -0.33
CA PHE A 347 -20.33 22.05 -0.28
C PHE A 347 -19.60 22.02 -1.62
N HIS A 348 -20.32 21.92 -2.74
CA HIS A 348 -19.74 22.02 -4.08
C HIS A 348 -19.09 23.39 -4.32
N ASN A 349 -19.74 24.48 -3.91
CA ASN A 349 -19.17 25.82 -4.06
C ASN A 349 -17.93 26.02 -3.17
N LEU A 350 -17.96 25.57 -1.91
CA LEU A 350 -16.83 25.67 -0.99
C LEU A 350 -15.64 24.82 -1.44
N SER A 351 -15.87 23.57 -1.86
CA SER A 351 -14.82 22.69 -2.40
C SER A 351 -14.16 23.28 -3.65
N ASN A 352 -14.94 23.89 -4.55
CA ASN A 352 -14.41 24.59 -5.72
C ASN A 352 -13.64 25.88 -5.40
N THR A 353 -13.81 26.47 -4.20
CA THR A 353 -13.10 27.69 -3.76
C THR A 353 -11.84 27.41 -2.93
N LEU A 354 -11.56 26.16 -2.58
CA LEU A 354 -10.31 25.76 -1.93
C LEU A 354 -9.17 25.80 -2.98
N VAL A 355 -8.79 27.00 -3.39
CA VAL A 355 -7.64 27.25 -4.26
C VAL A 355 -6.40 27.42 -3.38
N TYR A 356 -5.37 26.63 -3.63
CA TYR A 356 -4.11 26.64 -2.86
C TYR A 356 -2.90 26.74 -3.75
#